data_AF-A0A956XRX7-F1
#
_entry.id   AF-A0A956XRX7-F1
#
_cell.length_a   1.000
_cell.length_b   1.000
_cell.length_c   1.000
_cell.angle_alpha   90.00
_cell.angle_beta   90.00
_cell.angle_gamma   90.00
#
_symmetry.space_group_name_H-M   'P 1'
#
loop_
_entity.id
_entity.type
_entity.pdbx_description
1 polymer ?
#
loop_
_entity_poly.entity_id
_entity_poly.type
_entity_poly.pdbx_seq_one_letter_code
_entity_poly.pdbx_strand_id
1 'polypeptide(L)'
;MMNVAKRKNELVLNMVTQKHRNIRLNVLLVGTAIMILAFVFFQNRSNPNISVRDAPTIAEAIEAINGVEAVLESRVVWYHDEYVEDNYDLFVKIVVCEDCITIDLADSIKQVANDAYVFSYRAQLQIIFNDGRQVVQFDLIEGGQWNITELS
;
A
#
# COMPACT_ATOMS: atom_id res chain seq x y z
N MET A 1 15.54 15.73 -74.11
CA MET A 1 16.11 14.45 -73.63
C MET A 1 16.69 14.67 -72.25
N MET A 2 16.19 13.98 -71.21
CA MET A 2 16.61 14.21 -69.83
C MET A 2 17.97 13.58 -69.58
N ASN A 3 18.93 14.36 -69.07
CA ASN A 3 20.32 13.94 -68.88
C ASN A 3 20.41 12.73 -67.93
N VAL A 4 21.12 11.67 -68.33
CA VAL A 4 21.21 10.38 -67.60
C VAL A 4 21.73 10.58 -66.16
N ALA A 5 22.59 11.58 -65.94
CA ALA A 5 23.06 11.95 -64.60
C ALA A 5 21.94 12.49 -63.70
N LYS A 6 20.97 13.24 -64.26
CA LYS A 6 19.83 13.79 -63.50
C LYS A 6 18.87 12.69 -63.04
N ARG A 7 18.59 11.70 -63.91
CA ARG A 7 17.78 10.52 -63.55
C ARG A 7 18.40 9.69 -62.42
N LYS A 8 19.72 9.47 -62.45
CA LYS A 8 20.42 8.72 -61.39
C LYS A 8 20.35 9.44 -60.04
N ASN A 9 20.53 10.75 -60.02
CA ASN A 9 20.44 11.55 -58.79
C ASN A 9 19.01 11.56 -58.20
N GLU A 10 17.98 11.65 -59.03
CA GLU A 10 16.58 11.56 -58.58
C GLU A 10 16.24 10.17 -58.00
N LEU A 11 16.78 9.09 -58.59
CA LEU A 11 16.59 7.72 -58.12
C LEU A 11 17.26 7.48 -56.76
N VAL A 12 18.50 7.96 -56.59
CA VAL A 12 19.23 7.87 -55.32
C VAL A 12 18.52 8.68 -54.23
N LEU A 13 18.07 9.90 -54.55
CA LEU A 13 17.33 10.73 -53.60
C LEU A 13 16.04 10.04 -53.14
N ASN A 14 15.24 9.49 -54.07
CA ASN A 14 14.03 8.76 -53.73
C ASN A 14 14.30 7.52 -52.85
N MET A 15 15.36 6.76 -53.16
CA MET A 15 15.77 5.62 -52.33
C MET A 15 16.19 6.04 -50.91
N VAL A 16 16.94 7.13 -50.77
CA VAL A 16 17.37 7.65 -49.47
C VAL A 16 16.18 8.16 -48.65
N THR A 17 15.25 8.88 -49.29
CA THR A 17 14.03 9.39 -48.64
C THR A 17 13.11 8.25 -48.20
N GLN A 18 12.95 7.21 -49.03
CA GLN A 18 12.17 6.03 -48.67
C GLN A 18 12.81 5.25 -47.51
N LYS A 19 14.15 5.11 -47.51
CA LYS A 19 14.89 4.51 -46.40
C LYS A 19 14.72 5.30 -45.09
N HIS A 20 14.81 6.62 -45.14
CA HIS A 20 14.60 7.49 -43.96
C HIS A 20 13.16 7.39 -43.44
N ARG A 21 12.16 7.34 -44.34
CA ARG A 21 10.76 7.18 -43.96
C ARG A 21 10.51 5.84 -43.26
N ASN A 22 11.10 4.75 -43.77
CA ASN A 22 10.98 3.42 -43.15
C ASN A 22 11.67 3.37 -41.78
N ILE A 23 12.84 4.00 -41.63
CA ILE A 23 13.53 4.08 -40.32
C ILE A 23 12.67 4.85 -39.31
N ARG A 24 12.12 6.01 -39.68
CA ARG A 24 11.24 6.80 -38.80
C ARG A 24 10.00 6.02 -38.37
N LEU A 25 9.39 5.27 -39.30
CA LEU A 25 8.23 4.44 -39.01
C LEU A 25 8.57 3.31 -38.03
N ASN A 26 9.70 2.64 -38.23
CA ASN A 26 10.14 1.55 -37.35
C ASN A 26 10.49 2.06 -35.94
N VAL A 27 11.15 3.22 -35.83
CA VAL A 27 11.43 3.86 -34.53
C VAL A 27 10.12 4.21 -33.82
N LEU A 28 9.14 4.74 -34.53
CA LEU A 28 7.82 5.06 -33.96
C LEU A 28 7.09 3.80 -33.47
N LEU A 29 7.11 2.71 -34.25
CA LEU A 29 6.47 1.45 -33.89
C LEU A 29 7.13 0.81 -32.67
N VAL A 30 8.47 0.76 -32.63
CA VAL A 30 9.22 0.22 -31.48
C VAL A 30 9.00 1.09 -30.23
N GLY A 31 9.04 2.42 -30.37
CA GLY A 31 8.77 3.33 -29.26
C GLY A 31 7.36 3.18 -28.69
N THR A 32 6.37 3.00 -29.56
CA THR A 32 4.97 2.78 -29.15
C THR A 32 4.82 1.43 -28.43
N ALA A 33 5.46 0.37 -28.95
CA ALA A 33 5.43 -0.95 -28.31
C ALA A 33 6.08 -0.93 -26.91
N ILE A 34 7.21 -0.22 -26.74
CA ILE A 34 7.85 -0.05 -25.43
C ILE A 34 6.95 0.73 -24.47
N MET A 35 6.28 1.81 -24.93
CA MET A 35 5.34 2.54 -24.09
C MET A 35 4.14 1.71 -23.66
N ILE A 36 3.57 0.89 -24.55
CA ILE A 36 2.45 -0.01 -24.20
C ILE A 36 2.90 -1.04 -23.17
N LEU A 37 4.08 -1.66 -23.38
CA LEU A 37 4.62 -2.63 -22.42
C LEU A 37 4.92 -2.00 -21.06
N ALA A 38 5.49 -0.79 -21.05
CA ALA A 38 5.71 -0.04 -19.82
C ALA A 38 4.38 0.29 -19.13
N PHE A 39 3.38 0.77 -19.87
CA PHE A 39 2.06 1.09 -19.35
C PHE A 39 1.37 -0.13 -18.71
N VAL A 40 1.38 -1.29 -19.38
CA VAL A 40 0.82 -2.55 -18.84
C VAL A 40 1.60 -3.00 -17.60
N PHE A 41 2.93 -2.92 -17.63
CA PHE A 41 3.77 -3.29 -16.48
C PHE A 41 3.52 -2.38 -15.27
N PHE A 42 3.39 -1.07 -15.47
CA PHE A 42 3.09 -0.13 -14.40
C PHE A 42 1.64 -0.25 -13.89
N GLN A 43 0.66 -0.53 -14.76
CA GLN A 43 -0.72 -0.75 -14.31
C GLN A 43 -0.86 -2.01 -13.44
N ASN A 44 -0.19 -3.12 -13.81
CA ASN A 44 -0.24 -4.34 -13.01
C ASN A 44 0.48 -4.20 -11.66
N ARG A 45 1.52 -3.38 -11.56
CA ARG A 45 2.22 -3.11 -10.28
C ARG A 45 1.49 -2.16 -9.34
N SER A 46 0.52 -1.39 -9.83
CA SER A 46 -0.06 -0.27 -9.05
C SER A 46 -1.28 -0.64 -8.20
N ASN A 47 -1.73 -1.90 -8.23
CA ASN A 47 -2.87 -2.34 -7.42
C ASN A 47 -2.38 -3.27 -6.30
N PRO A 48 -1.98 -2.72 -5.13
CA PRO A 48 -1.81 -3.56 -3.95
C PRO A 48 -3.12 -4.29 -3.70
N ASN A 49 -3.06 -5.62 -3.56
CA ASN A 49 -4.25 -6.40 -3.28
C ASN A 49 -4.55 -6.22 -1.78
N ILE A 50 -5.44 -5.28 -1.47
CA ILE A 50 -5.85 -4.98 -0.10
C ILE A 50 -7.01 -5.89 0.27
N SER A 51 -6.88 -6.65 1.35
CA SER A 51 -7.98 -7.42 1.91
C SER A 51 -8.21 -7.06 3.37
N VAL A 52 -9.45 -6.74 3.72
CA VAL A 52 -9.86 -6.43 5.09
C VAL A 52 -10.59 -7.64 5.65
N ARG A 53 -10.23 -8.05 6.86
CA ARG A 53 -10.88 -9.17 7.57
C ARG A 53 -11.10 -8.79 9.02
N ASP A 54 -12.26 -9.15 9.56
CA ASP A 54 -12.50 -9.08 10.99
C ASP A 54 -11.54 -10.03 11.73
N ALA A 55 -11.14 -9.64 12.95
CA ALA A 55 -10.23 -10.41 13.79
C ALA A 55 -10.88 -10.75 15.14
N PRO A 56 -11.87 -11.68 15.16
CA PRO A 56 -12.64 -12.01 16.35
C PRO A 56 -11.79 -12.61 17.46
N THR A 57 -10.79 -13.43 17.12
CA THR A 57 -9.87 -14.02 18.12
C THR A 57 -9.03 -12.97 18.83
N ILE A 58 -8.68 -11.88 18.15
CA ILE A 58 -8.00 -10.74 18.78
C ILE A 58 -8.97 -9.96 19.66
N ALA A 59 -10.20 -9.75 19.18
CA ALA A 59 -11.22 -9.07 19.98
C ALA A 59 -11.45 -9.79 21.32
N GLU A 60 -11.66 -11.11 21.28
CA GLU A 60 -11.85 -11.94 22.49
C GLU A 60 -10.65 -11.85 23.45
N ALA A 61 -9.42 -11.87 22.91
CA ALA A 61 -8.22 -11.74 23.73
C ALA A 61 -8.04 -10.34 24.33
N ILE A 62 -8.42 -9.29 23.61
CA ILE A 62 -8.39 -7.91 24.11
C ILE A 62 -9.47 -7.69 25.18
N GLU A 63 -10.67 -8.24 25.01
CA GLU A 63 -11.75 -8.17 26.02
C GLU A 63 -11.37 -8.85 27.33
N ALA A 64 -10.42 -9.79 27.33
CA ALA A 64 -9.91 -10.43 28.53
C ALA A 64 -8.91 -9.55 29.33
N ILE A 65 -8.45 -8.43 28.77
CA ILE A 65 -7.51 -7.52 29.45
C ILE A 65 -8.26 -6.69 30.49
N ASN A 66 -7.72 -6.64 31.71
CA ASN A 66 -8.30 -5.82 32.78
C ASN A 66 -8.37 -4.35 32.36
N GLY A 67 -9.57 -3.79 32.46
CA GLY A 67 -9.88 -2.42 32.12
C GLY A 67 -10.50 -2.22 30.74
N VAL A 68 -10.58 -3.27 29.91
CA VAL A 68 -11.40 -3.28 28.70
C VAL A 68 -12.82 -3.71 29.07
N GLU A 69 -13.81 -2.91 28.71
CA GLU A 69 -15.22 -3.21 28.94
C GLU A 69 -15.88 -3.88 27.72
N ALA A 70 -15.48 -3.48 26.51
CA ALA A 70 -15.96 -4.08 25.26
C ALA A 70 -15.03 -3.77 24.08
N VAL A 71 -14.95 -4.68 23.11
CA VAL A 71 -14.35 -4.39 21.80
C VAL A 71 -15.45 -4.07 20.79
N LEU A 72 -15.42 -2.87 20.23
CA LEU A 72 -16.41 -2.41 19.24
C LEU A 72 -16.02 -2.81 17.81
N GLU A 73 -14.72 -2.83 17.52
CA GLU A 73 -14.18 -3.17 16.22
C GLU A 73 -12.78 -3.77 16.38
N SER A 74 -12.50 -4.82 15.62
CA SER A 74 -11.17 -5.42 15.49
C SER A 74 -11.02 -5.95 14.07
N ARG A 75 -10.13 -5.34 13.29
CA ARG A 75 -9.94 -5.67 11.87
C ARG A 75 -8.47 -5.66 11.48
N VAL A 76 -8.12 -6.58 10.60
CA VAL A 76 -6.78 -6.68 10.01
C VAL A 76 -6.88 -6.31 8.53
N VAL A 77 -6.02 -5.39 8.10
CA VAL A 77 -5.90 -4.95 6.72
C VAL A 77 -4.61 -5.51 6.15
N TRP A 78 -4.74 -6.49 5.25
CA TRP A 78 -3.61 -7.14 4.60
C TRP A 78 -3.26 -6.43 3.29
N TYR A 79 -1.99 -6.10 3.11
CA TYR A 79 -1.43 -5.58 1.87
C TYR A 79 -0.59 -6.67 1.23
N HIS A 80 -1.09 -7.26 0.15
CA HIS A 80 -0.28 -8.20 -0.63
C HIS A 80 0.62 -7.39 -1.56
N ASP A 81 1.90 -7.34 -1.23
CA ASP A 81 2.96 -6.87 -2.11
C ASP A 81 3.67 -8.12 -2.67
N GLU A 82 3.95 -8.16 -3.97
CA GLU A 82 4.58 -9.30 -4.65
C GLU A 82 6.00 -9.62 -4.11
N TYR A 83 6.56 -8.75 -3.27
CA TYR A 83 7.96 -8.79 -2.83
C TYR A 83 8.17 -8.79 -1.31
N VAL A 84 7.13 -8.66 -0.49
CA VAL A 84 7.24 -8.55 0.96
C VAL A 84 6.29 -9.55 1.61
N GLU A 85 6.79 -10.32 2.57
CA GLU A 85 5.95 -11.11 3.48
C GLU A 85 4.78 -10.26 3.96
N ASP A 86 3.58 -10.85 3.95
CA ASP A 86 2.29 -10.20 4.16
C ASP A 86 2.34 -9.09 5.22
N ASN A 87 2.36 -7.82 4.77
CA ASN A 87 2.23 -6.69 5.69
C ASN A 87 0.76 -6.57 6.05
N TYR A 88 0.48 -6.36 7.33
CA TYR A 88 -0.87 -6.11 7.78
C TYR A 88 -0.91 -4.97 8.79
N ASP A 89 -1.99 -4.21 8.76
CA ASP A 89 -2.31 -3.24 9.81
C ASP A 89 -3.43 -3.81 10.67
N LEU A 90 -3.39 -3.53 11.97
CA LEU A 90 -4.44 -3.88 12.92
C LEU A 90 -5.11 -2.60 13.44
N PHE A 91 -6.42 -2.55 13.32
CA PHE A 91 -7.24 -1.48 13.85
C PHE A 91 -8.17 -2.06 14.91
N VAL A 92 -8.12 -1.47 16.10
CA VAL A 92 -8.98 -1.86 17.22
C VAL A 92 -9.69 -0.62 17.76
N LYS A 93 -10.99 -0.73 18.01
CA LYS A 93 -11.77 0.27 18.73
C LYS A 93 -12.38 -0.38 19.96
N ILE A 94 -12.12 0.20 21.13
CA ILE A 94 -12.49 -0.40 22.41
C ILE A 94 -13.15 0.61 23.34
N VAL A 95 -14.02 0.09 24.20
CA VAL A 95 -14.53 0.78 25.37
C VAL A 95 -13.74 0.29 26.58
N VAL A 96 -13.30 1.22 27.42
CA VAL A 96 -12.51 0.95 28.62
C VAL A 96 -13.13 1.63 29.83
N CYS A 97 -12.75 1.19 31.03
CA CYS A 97 -13.18 1.87 32.25
C CYS A 97 -12.66 3.32 32.32
N GLU A 98 -13.31 4.09 33.19
CA GLU A 98 -12.87 5.44 33.55
C GLU A 98 -11.41 5.43 34.02
N ASP A 99 -10.59 6.34 33.49
CA ASP A 99 -9.15 6.48 33.77
C ASP A 99 -8.27 5.29 33.33
N CYS A 100 -8.79 4.37 32.51
CA CYS A 100 -8.05 3.19 32.05
C CYS A 100 -7.25 3.42 30.76
N ILE A 101 -7.41 4.58 30.10
CA ILE A 101 -6.64 4.97 28.92
C ILE A 101 -5.18 5.25 29.33
N THR A 102 -4.32 4.26 29.16
CA THR A 102 -2.92 4.31 29.59
C THR A 102 -1.99 3.67 28.56
N ILE A 103 -0.70 4.04 28.60
CA ILE A 103 0.34 3.40 27.78
C ILE A 103 0.45 1.91 28.11
N ASP A 104 0.36 1.53 29.38
CA ASP A 104 0.46 0.12 29.82
C ASP A 104 -0.68 -0.74 29.24
N LEU A 105 -1.90 -0.18 29.15
CA LEU A 105 -3.01 -0.86 28.51
C LEU A 105 -2.78 -1.00 27.00
N ALA A 106 -2.29 0.06 26.33
CA ALA A 106 -1.93 0.01 24.91
C ALA A 106 -0.83 -1.03 24.63
N ASP A 107 0.18 -1.12 25.50
CA ASP A 107 1.25 -2.13 25.40
C ASP A 107 0.75 -3.55 25.63
N SER A 108 -0.23 -3.73 26.53
CA SER A 108 -0.89 -5.03 26.73
C SER A 108 -1.66 -5.48 25.48
N ILE A 109 -2.39 -4.56 24.84
CA ILE A 109 -3.09 -4.82 23.57
C ILE A 109 -2.09 -5.13 22.45
N LYS A 110 -0.98 -4.39 22.38
CA LYS A 110 0.12 -4.66 21.45
C LYS A 110 0.70 -6.06 21.65
N GLN A 111 0.85 -6.51 22.90
CA GLN A 111 1.32 -7.88 23.16
C GLN A 111 0.33 -8.92 22.65
N VAL A 112 -0.98 -8.76 22.90
CA VAL A 112 -2.02 -9.64 22.33
C VAL A 112 -1.95 -9.69 20.81
N ALA A 113 -1.77 -8.52 20.17
CA ALA A 113 -1.63 -8.44 18.72
C ALA A 113 -0.38 -9.17 18.22
N ASN A 114 0.76 -9.03 18.92
CA ASN A 114 2.03 -9.70 18.60
C ASN A 114 1.96 -11.23 18.76
N ASP A 115 1.21 -11.71 19.76
CA ASP A 115 1.02 -13.14 20.00
C ASP A 115 0.15 -13.77 18.89
N ALA A 116 -0.83 -13.02 18.37
CA ALA A 116 -1.70 -13.47 17.29
C ALA A 116 -1.04 -13.37 15.91
N TYR A 117 -0.30 -12.29 15.67
CA TYR A 117 0.39 -12.03 14.41
C TYR A 117 1.77 -11.44 14.69
N VAL A 118 2.79 -11.98 14.02
CA VAL A 118 4.15 -11.44 14.14
C VAL A 118 4.19 -10.06 13.48
N PHE A 119 4.12 -9.00 14.27
CA PHE A 119 4.17 -7.62 13.78
C PHE A 119 5.50 -7.37 13.10
N SER A 120 5.44 -7.21 11.77
CA SER A 120 6.59 -6.74 10.99
C SER A 120 6.85 -5.27 11.34
N TYR A 121 8.08 -4.81 11.11
CA TYR A 121 8.43 -3.41 11.35
C TYR A 121 7.62 -2.39 10.51
N ARG A 122 6.85 -2.87 9.52
CA ARG A 122 6.01 -2.05 8.63
C ARG A 122 4.52 -2.08 8.98
N ALA A 123 4.12 -2.91 9.93
CA ALA A 123 2.73 -3.06 10.34
C ALA A 123 2.32 -1.92 11.28
N GLN A 124 1.18 -1.27 11.02
CA GLN A 124 0.61 -0.26 11.90
C GLN A 124 -0.38 -0.89 12.89
N LEU A 125 -0.26 -0.54 14.16
CA LEU A 125 -1.28 -0.82 15.19
C LEU A 125 -1.95 0.48 15.59
N GLN A 126 -3.25 0.59 15.33
CA GLN A 126 -4.08 1.70 15.77
C GLN A 126 -5.10 1.21 16.80
N ILE A 127 -5.14 1.89 17.94
CA ILE A 127 -6.10 1.62 19.01
C ILE A 127 -6.88 2.91 19.28
N ILE A 128 -8.20 2.83 19.19
CA ILE A 128 -9.10 3.92 19.58
C ILE A 128 -9.74 3.54 20.91
N PHE A 129 -9.35 4.23 21.96
CA PHE A 129 -9.90 4.12 23.30
C PHE A 129 -11.10 5.04 23.47
N ASN A 130 -12.12 4.57 24.17
CA ASN A 130 -13.25 5.36 24.63
C ASN A 130 -13.58 4.98 26.07
N ASP A 131 -13.47 5.92 27.01
CA ASP A 131 -13.83 5.71 28.41
C ASP A 131 -15.23 6.27 28.77
N GLY A 132 -15.99 6.67 27.74
CA GLY A 132 -17.30 7.31 27.87
C GLY A 132 -17.25 8.83 28.07
N ARG A 133 -16.07 9.42 28.34
CA ARG A 133 -15.87 10.87 28.51
C ARG A 133 -14.97 11.46 27.44
N GLN A 134 -13.94 10.72 27.05
CA GLN A 134 -12.96 11.11 26.05
C GLN A 134 -12.71 9.97 25.06
N VAL A 135 -12.29 10.34 23.86
CA VAL A 135 -11.84 9.40 22.84
C VAL A 135 -10.40 9.71 22.50
N VAL A 136 -9.52 8.73 22.70
CA VAL A 136 -8.08 8.89 22.47
C VAL A 136 -7.58 7.81 21.53
N GLN A 137 -6.84 8.20 20.51
CA GLN A 137 -6.21 7.31 19.56
C GLN A 137 -4.72 7.13 19.88
N PHE A 138 -4.29 5.88 19.89
CA PHE A 138 -2.89 5.48 20.00
C PHE A 138 -2.48 4.84 18.68
N ASP A 139 -1.51 5.43 18.00
CA ASP A 139 -0.89 4.87 16.80
C ASP A 139 0.53 4.42 17.13
N LEU A 140 0.84 3.14 16.90
CA LEU A 140 2.20 2.64 17.01
C LEU A 140 2.99 3.11 15.78
N ILE A 141 3.93 4.04 15.99
CA ILE A 141 4.79 4.57 14.93
C ILE A 141 6.08 3.76 14.79
N GLU A 142 6.77 3.96 13.67
CA GLU A 142 8.06 3.34 13.38
C GLU A 142 9.05 3.60 14.54
N GLY A 143 9.66 2.55 15.08
CA GLY A 143 10.49 2.60 16.29
C GLY A 143 9.77 2.16 17.58
N GLY A 144 8.49 1.80 17.50
CA GLY A 144 7.75 1.18 18.59
C GLY A 144 7.23 2.17 19.64
N GLN A 145 7.23 3.47 19.32
CA GLN A 145 6.67 4.53 20.16
C GLN A 145 5.18 4.73 19.86
N TRP A 146 4.44 5.22 20.84
CA TRP A 146 3.04 5.61 20.67
C TRP A 146 2.94 7.07 20.29
N ASN A 147 2.25 7.36 19.18
CA ASN A 147 1.72 8.68 18.89
C ASN A 147 0.29 8.75 19.42
N ILE A 148 0.01 9.71 20.31
CA ILE A 148 -1.25 9.81 21.04
C ILE A 148 -2.01 11.04 20.54
N THR A 149 -3.24 10.85 20.11
CA THR A 149 -4.12 11.92 19.61
C THR A 149 -5.45 11.90 20.35
N GLU A 150 -5.79 13.00 21.01
CA GLU A 150 -7.11 13.23 21.58
C GLU A 150 -8.09 13.59 20.44
N LEU A 151 -9.18 12.84 20.32
CA LEU A 151 -10.16 12.99 19.24
C LEU A 151 -11.41 13.75 19.70
N SER A 152 -11.81 13.61 20.97
CA SER A 152 -12.95 14.31 21.57
C SER A 152 -12.92 14.24 23.09
#